data_AF-A0A925XZJ9-F1
#
_entry.id   AF-A0A925XZJ9-F1
#
_cell.length_a   1.000
_cell.length_b   1.000
_cell.length_c   1.000
_cell.angle_alpha   90.00
_cell.angle_beta   90.00
_cell.angle_gamma   90.00
#
_symmetry.space_group_name_H-M   'P 1'
#
loop_
_entity.id
_entity.type
_entity.pdbx_description
1 polymer ?
#
loop_
_entity_poly.entity_id
_entity_poly.type
_entity_poly.pdbx_seq_one_letter_code
_entity_poly.pdbx_strand_id
1 'polypeptide(L)'
;MQKQRDTSLGELLTDLAGQVEHLVSQHVKLARQEFTADGQKLVVQGVGIAFGLLLAVLGLAFVGVALMAGLQVWLAPWAAALIVAMFYLGAGVLIVISSVRRIGELNPTGRTREEVQETLAWLTRKK
;
A
#
# COMPACT_ATOMS: atom_id res chain seq x y z
N MET A 1 -11.50 66.77 -17.98
CA MET A 1 -11.76 66.39 -16.57
C MET A 1 -12.17 64.92 -16.52
N GLN A 2 -11.22 63.99 -16.65
CA GLN A 2 -11.46 62.55 -16.50
C GLN A 2 -11.19 62.18 -15.02
N LYS A 3 -12.23 61.73 -14.35
CA LYS A 3 -12.23 61.38 -12.93
C LYS A 3 -11.33 60.17 -12.72
N GLN A 4 -10.13 60.39 -12.17
CA GLN A 4 -9.28 59.33 -11.64
C GLN A 4 -10.12 58.56 -10.63
N ARG A 5 -10.45 57.32 -10.98
CA ARG A 5 -11.08 56.37 -10.05
C ARG A 5 -9.93 55.79 -9.26
N ASP A 6 -9.80 56.24 -8.01
CA ASP A 6 -9.00 55.57 -7.00
C ASP A 6 -9.48 54.12 -6.93
N THR A 7 -8.69 53.19 -7.49
CA THR A 7 -8.90 51.76 -7.27
C THR A 7 -8.82 51.55 -5.77
N SER A 8 -9.96 51.28 -5.14
CA SER A 8 -10.02 51.23 -3.69
C SER A 8 -9.26 50.00 -3.18
N LEU A 9 -8.67 50.10 -1.99
CA LEU A 9 -8.07 48.96 -1.28
C LEU A 9 -9.03 47.76 -1.17
N GLY A 10 -10.35 48.02 -1.16
CA GLY A 10 -11.36 46.98 -1.17
C GLY A 10 -11.46 46.22 -2.49
N GLU A 11 -11.16 46.86 -3.61
CA GLU A 11 -11.20 46.24 -4.95
C GLU A 11 -9.99 45.33 -5.16
N LEU A 12 -8.82 45.72 -4.64
CA LEU A 12 -7.60 44.87 -4.63
C LEU A 12 -7.74 43.65 -3.71
N LEU A 13 -8.35 43.81 -2.52
CA LEU A 13 -8.62 42.68 -1.63
C LEU A 13 -9.62 41.69 -2.21
N THR A 14 -10.63 42.19 -2.94
CA THR A 14 -11.61 41.35 -3.64
C THR A 14 -10.94 40.56 -4.77
N ASP A 15 -10.03 41.20 -5.51
CA ASP A 15 -9.28 40.55 -6.60
C ASP A 15 -8.27 39.51 -6.07
N LEU A 16 -7.59 39.79 -4.95
CA LEU A 16 -6.73 38.81 -4.27
C LEU A 16 -7.52 37.62 -3.72
N ALA A 17 -8.70 37.84 -3.14
CA ALA A 17 -9.56 36.77 -2.64
C ALA A 17 -10.01 35.83 -3.78
N GLY A 18 -10.39 36.41 -4.93
CA GLY A 18 -10.71 35.65 -6.14
C GLY A 18 -9.52 34.84 -6.68
N GLN A 19 -8.29 35.39 -6.63
CA GLN A 19 -7.08 34.67 -7.05
C GLN A 19 -6.76 33.47 -6.14
N VAL A 20 -6.92 33.62 -4.81
CA VAL A 20 -6.71 32.53 -3.84
C VAL A 20 -7.75 31.41 -4.04
N GLU A 21 -9.02 31.76 -4.26
CA GLU A 21 -10.07 30.77 -4.58
C GLU A 21 -9.73 30.00 -5.87
N HIS A 22 -9.18 30.70 -6.87
CA HIS A 22 -8.78 30.07 -8.12
C HIS A 22 -7.59 29.11 -7.93
N LEU A 23 -6.59 29.48 -7.13
CA LEU A 23 -5.44 28.62 -6.79
C LEU A 23 -5.83 27.37 -5.98
N VAL A 24 -6.75 27.50 -5.02
CA VAL A 24 -7.25 26.39 -4.21
C VAL A 24 -8.04 25.41 -5.08
N SER A 25 -8.93 25.92 -5.94
CA SER A 25 -9.70 25.06 -6.86
C SER A 25 -8.78 24.31 -7.84
N GLN A 26 -7.67 24.93 -8.26
CA GLN A 26 -6.65 24.28 -9.08
C GLN A 26 -5.92 23.16 -8.34
N HIS A 27 -5.47 23.38 -7.09
CA HIS A 27 -4.81 22.34 -6.31
C HIS A 27 -5.73 21.16 -6.01
N VAL A 28 -7.01 21.40 -5.72
CA VAL A 28 -8.00 20.33 -5.55
C VAL A 28 -8.19 19.55 -6.86
N LYS A 29 -8.22 20.24 -8.00
CA LYS A 29 -8.36 19.60 -9.32
C LYS A 29 -7.12 18.78 -9.69
N LEU A 30 -5.93 19.29 -9.41
CA LEU A 30 -4.65 18.58 -9.59
C LEU A 30 -4.55 17.36 -8.66
N ALA A 31 -4.81 17.54 -7.37
CA ALA A 31 -4.82 16.46 -6.38
C ALA A 31 -5.79 15.36 -6.81
N ARG A 32 -7.01 15.71 -7.25
CA ARG A 32 -7.99 14.74 -7.74
C ARG A 32 -7.51 13.98 -8.98
N GLN A 33 -6.80 14.64 -9.89
CA GLN A 33 -6.20 13.99 -11.07
C GLN A 33 -5.09 13.03 -10.66
N GLU A 34 -4.21 13.42 -9.75
CA GLU A 34 -3.11 12.59 -9.25
C GLU A 34 -3.64 11.38 -8.49
N PHE A 35 -4.60 11.56 -7.57
CA PHE A 35 -5.27 10.45 -6.88
C PHE A 35 -5.94 9.46 -7.84
N THR A 36 -6.54 9.96 -8.94
CA THR A 36 -7.17 9.09 -9.94
C THR A 36 -6.13 8.35 -10.77
N ALA A 37 -5.05 9.02 -11.17
CA ALA A 37 -3.96 8.42 -11.92
C ALA A 37 -3.21 7.34 -11.11
N ASP A 38 -2.91 7.64 -9.85
CA ASP A 38 -2.31 6.69 -8.91
C ASP A 38 -3.24 5.52 -8.61
N GLY A 39 -4.52 5.80 -8.36
CA GLY A 39 -5.54 4.78 -8.16
C GLY A 39 -5.68 3.85 -9.37
N GLN A 40 -5.69 4.39 -10.58
CA GLN A 40 -5.77 3.59 -11.80
C GLN A 40 -4.51 2.73 -12.00
N LYS A 41 -3.33 3.27 -11.71
CA LYS A 41 -2.06 2.54 -11.77
C LYS A 41 -2.01 1.40 -10.76
N LEU A 42 -2.48 1.65 -9.53
CA LEU A 42 -2.64 0.64 -8.47
C LEU A 42 -3.60 -0.48 -8.89
N VAL A 43 -4.73 -0.12 -9.54
CA VAL A 43 -5.69 -1.10 -10.04
C VAL A 43 -5.08 -1.97 -11.15
N VAL A 44 -4.45 -1.36 -12.15
CA VAL A 44 -3.84 -2.10 -13.26
C VAL A 44 -2.71 -3.02 -12.78
N GLN A 45 -1.86 -2.53 -11.87
CA GLN A 45 -0.82 -3.36 -11.24
C GLN A 45 -1.44 -4.45 -10.35
N GLY A 46 -2.53 -4.14 -9.65
CA GLY A 46 -3.26 -5.09 -8.81
C GLY A 46 -3.83 -6.27 -9.59
N VAL A 47 -4.35 -6.05 -10.81
CA VAL A 47 -4.83 -7.13 -11.69
C VAL A 47 -3.68 -8.06 -12.06
N GLY A 48 -2.53 -7.50 -12.45
CA GLY A 48 -1.34 -8.29 -12.79
C GLY A 48 -0.85 -9.15 -11.61
N ILE A 49 -0.80 -8.58 -10.41
CA ILE A 49 -0.43 -9.29 -9.18
C ILE A 49 -1.43 -10.41 -8.88
N ALA A 50 -2.74 -10.15 -8.99
CA ALA A 50 -3.77 -11.15 -8.73
C ALA A 50 -3.67 -12.33 -9.70
N PHE A 51 -3.55 -12.08 -11.01
CA PHE A 51 -3.35 -13.13 -12.01
C PHE A 51 -2.03 -13.87 -11.82
N GLY A 52 -0.95 -13.17 -11.50
CA GLY A 52 0.34 -13.77 -11.20
C GLY A 52 0.28 -14.71 -9.99
N LEU A 53 -0.37 -14.28 -8.91
CA LEU A 53 -0.61 -15.12 -7.73
C LEU A 53 -1.48 -16.33 -8.05
N LEU A 54 -2.54 -16.15 -8.85
CA LEU A 54 -3.39 -17.26 -9.28
C LEU A 54 -2.59 -18.31 -10.05
N LEU A 55 -1.79 -17.89 -11.03
CA LEU A 55 -0.93 -18.79 -11.80
C LEU A 55 0.15 -19.43 -10.92
N ALA A 56 0.71 -18.70 -9.96
CA ALA A 56 1.69 -19.24 -9.02
C ALA A 56 1.08 -20.34 -8.13
N VAL A 57 -0.13 -20.13 -7.60
CA VAL A 57 -0.86 -21.14 -6.83
C VAL A 57 -1.16 -22.37 -7.67
N LEU A 58 -1.62 -22.16 -8.91
CA LEU A 58 -1.91 -23.26 -9.82
C LEU A 58 -0.65 -24.06 -10.18
N GLY A 59 0.45 -23.36 -10.50
CA GLY A 59 1.75 -23.99 -10.75
C GLY A 59 2.24 -24.78 -9.54
N LEU A 60 2.07 -24.24 -8.33
CA LEU A 60 2.44 -24.93 -7.09
C LEU A 60 1.63 -26.22 -6.89
N ALA A 61 0.33 -26.21 -7.22
CA ALA A 61 -0.51 -27.40 -7.19
C ALA A 61 -0.04 -28.47 -8.19
N PHE A 62 0.30 -28.08 -9.42
CA PHE A 62 0.87 -29.01 -10.41
C PHE A 62 2.20 -29.61 -9.98
N VAL A 63 3.07 -28.82 -9.34
CA VAL A 63 4.32 -29.33 -8.74
C VAL A 63 4.01 -30.40 -7.68
N GLY A 64 3.01 -30.17 -6.82
CA GLY A 64 2.60 -31.14 -5.81
C GLY A 64 2.12 -32.46 -6.43
N VAL A 65 1.30 -32.38 -7.48
CA VAL A 65 0.85 -33.56 -8.23
C VAL A 65 2.03 -34.27 -8.89
N ALA A 66 2.97 -33.55 -9.50
CA ALA A 66 4.15 -34.12 -10.13
C ALA A 66 5.06 -34.84 -9.12
N LEU A 67 5.30 -34.24 -7.96
CA LEU A 67 6.06 -34.85 -6.86
C LEU A 67 5.38 -36.13 -6.36
N MET A 68 4.05 -36.08 -6.16
CA MET A 68 3.28 -37.23 -5.72
C MET A 68 3.35 -38.37 -6.76
N ALA A 69 3.14 -38.06 -8.04
CA ALA A 69 3.23 -39.05 -9.11
C ALA A 69 4.64 -39.66 -9.25
N GLY A 70 5.69 -38.85 -9.08
CA GLY A 70 7.07 -39.34 -9.05
C GLY A 70 7.36 -40.27 -7.86
N LEU A 71 6.85 -39.94 -6.67
CA LEU A 71 7.00 -40.78 -5.48
C LEU A 71 6.17 -42.07 -5.57
N GLN A 72 5.04 -42.05 -6.26
CA GLN A 72 4.19 -43.24 -6.45
C GLN A 72 4.89 -44.38 -7.20
N VAL A 73 5.98 -44.10 -7.93
CA VAL A 73 6.81 -45.15 -8.56
C VAL A 73 7.50 -46.04 -7.51
N TRP A 74 7.78 -45.49 -6.33
CA TRP A 74 8.54 -46.17 -5.27
C TRP A 74 7.70 -46.45 -4.01
N LEU A 75 6.60 -45.73 -3.81
CA LEU A 75 5.75 -45.80 -2.62
C LEU A 75 4.27 -45.97 -2.97
N ALA A 76 3.50 -46.48 -2.01
CA ALA A 76 2.04 -46.49 -2.11
C ALA A 76 1.47 -45.05 -2.21
N PRO A 77 0.35 -44.85 -2.93
CA PRO A 77 -0.25 -43.52 -3.13
C PRO A 77 -0.49 -42.71 -1.85
N TRP A 78 -0.90 -43.38 -0.78
CA TRP A 78 -1.16 -42.73 0.52
C TRP A 78 0.13 -42.22 1.18
N ALA A 79 1.23 -42.97 1.07
CA ALA A 79 2.51 -42.59 1.65
C ALA A 79 3.16 -41.43 0.86
N ALA A 80 3.07 -41.49 -0.48
CA ALA A 80 3.51 -40.39 -1.34
C ALA A 80 2.77 -39.08 -1.01
N ALA A 81 1.44 -39.14 -0.84
CA ALA A 81 0.63 -37.98 -0.48
C ALA A 81 1.06 -37.38 0.87
N LEU A 82 1.30 -38.20 1.90
CA LEU A 82 1.73 -37.72 3.21
C LEU A 82 3.09 -37.03 3.19
N ILE A 83 4.05 -37.56 2.43
CA ILE A 83 5.38 -36.95 2.31
C ILE A 83 5.29 -35.58 1.64
N VAL A 84 4.57 -35.49 0.53
CA VAL A 84 4.37 -34.22 -0.19
C VAL A 84 3.62 -33.21 0.70
N ALA A 85 2.58 -33.66 1.41
CA ALA A 85 1.85 -32.81 2.35
C ALA A 85 2.77 -32.26 3.46
N MET A 86 3.60 -33.11 4.05
CA MET A 86 4.55 -32.69 5.09
C MET A 86 5.59 -31.70 4.55
N PHE A 87 6.05 -31.89 3.31
CA PHE A 87 6.96 -30.96 2.64
C PHE A 87 6.33 -29.56 2.47
N TYR A 88 5.09 -29.48 1.97
CA TYR A 88 4.39 -28.21 1.83
C TYR A 88 4.05 -27.56 3.18
N LEU A 89 3.62 -28.34 4.17
CA LEU A 89 3.37 -27.84 5.53
C LEU A 89 4.65 -27.28 6.17
N GLY A 90 5.76 -28.00 6.04
CA GLY A 90 7.06 -27.54 6.53
C GLY A 90 7.50 -26.23 5.88
N ALA A 91 7.43 -26.16 4.54
CA ALA A 91 7.73 -24.93 3.81
C ALA A 91 6.80 -23.77 4.23
N GLY A 92 5.50 -24.03 4.37
CA GLY A 92 4.51 -23.05 4.82
C GLY A 92 4.82 -22.50 6.21
N VAL A 93 5.13 -23.38 7.17
CA VAL A 93 5.52 -22.98 8.53
C VAL A 93 6.78 -22.10 8.51
N LEU A 94 7.81 -22.47 7.75
CA LEU A 94 9.03 -21.67 7.61
C LEU A 94 8.74 -20.27 7.04
N ILE A 95 7.90 -20.20 6.00
CA ILE A 95 7.50 -18.93 5.40
C ILE A 95 6.72 -18.07 6.40
N VAL A 96 5.76 -18.64 7.13
CA VAL A 96 4.98 -17.93 8.16
C VAL A 96 5.91 -17.39 9.24
N ILE A 97 6.80 -18.23 9.78
CA ILE A 97 7.76 -17.80 10.80
C ILE A 97 8.64 -16.66 10.27
N SER A 98 9.18 -16.80 9.06
CA SER A 98 10.02 -15.76 8.46
C SER A 98 9.28 -14.45 8.20
N SER A 99 8.01 -14.53 7.79
CA SER A 99 7.15 -13.38 7.51
C SER A 99 6.80 -12.64 8.81
N VAL A 100 6.41 -13.38 9.85
CA VAL A 100 6.12 -12.82 11.18
C VAL A 100 7.37 -12.18 11.79
N ARG A 101 8.54 -12.81 11.66
CA ARG A 101 9.82 -12.23 12.10
C ARG A 101 10.15 -10.94 11.38
N ARG A 102 10.02 -10.90 10.04
CA ARG A 102 10.25 -9.68 9.26
C ARG A 102 9.31 -8.55 9.66
N ILE A 103 8.02 -8.84 9.89
CA ILE A 103 7.06 -7.83 10.36
C ILE A 103 7.41 -7.33 11.77
N GLY A 104 7.92 -8.21 12.65
CA GLY A 104 8.39 -7.83 13.98
C GLY A 104 9.70 -7.04 13.99
N GLU A 105 10.61 -7.31 13.05
CA GLU A 105 11.88 -6.60 12.86
C GLU A 105 11.71 -5.25 12.16
N LEU A 106 10.66 -5.09 11.36
CA LEU A 106 10.15 -3.79 10.93
C LEU A 106 9.55 -3.10 12.15
N ASN A 107 10.40 -2.67 13.07
CA ASN A 107 10.06 -1.79 14.18
C ASN A 107 9.82 -0.38 13.58
N PRO A 108 8.57 0.10 13.39
CA PRO A 108 8.35 1.46 12.89
C PRO A 108 8.71 2.53 13.94
N THR A 109 9.21 2.16 15.13
CA THR A 109 9.24 3.05 16.29
C THR A 109 10.62 3.58 16.71
N GLY A 110 11.35 4.13 15.74
CA GLY A 110 12.26 5.25 16.02
C GLY A 110 11.53 6.59 15.90
N ARG A 111 11.19 6.98 14.67
CA ARG A 111 10.69 8.34 14.36
C ARG A 111 9.23 8.58 14.76
N THR A 112 8.34 7.59 14.62
CA THR A 112 6.92 7.77 14.96
C THR A 112 6.68 7.86 16.47
N ARG A 113 7.57 7.29 17.30
CA ARG A 113 7.49 7.49 18.76
C ARG A 113 7.96 8.89 19.15
N GLU A 114 9.00 9.41 18.51
CA GLU A 114 9.48 10.78 18.76
C GLU A 114 8.42 11.82 18.37
N GLU A 115 7.78 11.70 17.19
CA GLU A 115 6.72 12.64 16.78
C GLU A 115 5.48 12.57 17.68
N VAL A 116 5.09 11.36 18.12
CA VAL A 116 3.98 11.18 19.07
C VAL A 116 4.36 11.70 20.46
N GLN A 117 5.61 11.51 20.92
CA GLN A 117 6.09 12.06 22.19
C GLN A 117 6.20 13.58 22.16
N GLU A 118 6.62 14.16 21.03
CA GLU A 118 6.67 15.62 20.83
C GLU A 118 5.25 16.22 20.84
N THR A 119 4.30 15.54 20.18
CA THR A 119 2.88 15.93 20.19
C THR A 119 2.29 15.88 21.59
N LEU A 120 2.62 14.84 22.38
CA LEU A 120 2.18 14.74 23.78
C LEU A 120 2.87 15.77 24.68
N ALA A 121 4.16 16.04 24.47
CA ALA A 121 4.90 17.06 25.21
C ALA A 121 4.34 18.47 24.97
N TRP A 122 3.91 18.77 23.74
CA TRP A 122 3.25 20.04 23.41
C TRP A 122 1.89 20.20 24.10
N LEU A 123 1.07 19.14 24.13
CA LEU A 123 -0.25 19.17 24.78
C LEU A 123 -0.15 19.33 26.30
N THR A 124 0.87 18.74 26.92
CA THR A 124 1.05 18.79 28.38
C THR A 124 1.63 20.14 28.84
N ARG A 125 2.37 20.84 27.98
CA ARG A 125 2.96 22.17 28.26
C ARG A 125 1.94 23.32 28.20
N LYS A 126 0.80 23.14 27.52
CA LYS A 126 -0.20 24.19 27.27
C LYS A 126 -1.37 24.20 28.27
N LYS A 127 -1.21 23.55 29.42
CA LYS A 127 -2.17 23.53 30.53
C LYS A 127 -1.55 24.18 31.75
#